data_AF-A0A7V4N4L3-F1
#
_entry.id   AF-A0A7V4N4L3-F1
#
_cell.length_a   1.000
_cell.length_b   1.000
_cell.length_c   1.000
_cell.angle_alpha   90.00
_cell.angle_beta   90.00
_cell.angle_gamma   90.00
#
_symmetry.space_group_name_H-M   'P 1'
#
loop_
_entity.id
_entity.type
_entity.pdbx_description
1 polymer ?
#
loop_
_entity_poly.entity_id
_entity_poly.type
_entity_poly.pdbx_seq_one_letter_code
_entity_poly.pdbx_strand_id
1 'polypeptide(L)'
;MTRHYAAFDIETATWVADDLEDWRQQRPLGISCAATCTADGNVVTWCGRTPAGTPADRMDRLTARELVSHLGELTRRGFTIVTWNGLGFDFDILAEESGLLDECR
;
A
#
# COMPACT_ATOMS: atom_id res chain seq x y z
N MET A 1 27.23 -5.79 -8.58
CA MET A 1 26.58 -4.89 -7.60
C MET A 1 25.46 -5.68 -6.93
N THR A 2 25.41 -5.70 -5.61
CA THR A 2 24.31 -6.33 -4.87
C THR A 2 23.06 -5.48 -5.07
N ARG A 3 21.96 -6.07 -5.52
CA ARG A 3 20.67 -5.37 -5.63
C ARG A 3 19.96 -5.42 -4.28
N HIS A 4 19.44 -4.27 -3.84
CA HIS A 4 18.63 -4.16 -2.64
C HIS A 4 17.16 -4.20 -3.05
N TYR A 5 16.37 -5.09 -2.46
CA TYR A 5 14.95 -5.24 -2.78
C TYR A 5 14.10 -4.91 -1.57
N ALA A 6 12.94 -4.33 -1.80
CA ALA A 6 11.91 -4.15 -0.79
C ALA A 6 10.57 -4.63 -1.33
N ALA A 7 10.02 -5.67 -0.71
CA ALA A 7 8.67 -6.15 -1.00
C ALA A 7 7.64 -5.22 -0.37
N PHE A 8 6.50 -5.07 -1.02
CA PHE A 8 5.35 -4.31 -0.55
C PHE A 8 4.05 -4.93 -1.06
N ASP A 9 3.01 -4.90 -0.22
CA ASP A 9 1.67 -5.40 -0.50
C ASP A 9 0.60 -4.64 0.31
N ILE A 10 -0.64 -4.62 -0.18
CA ILE A 10 -1.82 -4.04 0.51
C ILE A 10 -2.97 -5.03 0.59
N GLU A 11 -3.80 -4.88 1.62
CA GLU A 11 -5.09 -5.55 1.73
C GLU A 11 -6.21 -4.51 1.63
N THR A 12 -7.26 -4.80 0.85
CA THR A 12 -8.37 -3.85 0.68
C THR A 12 -9.27 -3.82 1.92
N ALA A 13 -9.94 -2.70 2.15
CA ALA A 13 -10.94 -2.57 3.22
C ALA A 13 -12.33 -3.03 2.76
N THR A 14 -12.56 -3.06 1.44
CA THR A 14 -13.81 -3.44 0.82
C THR A 14 -13.70 -4.85 0.25
N TRP A 15 -14.71 -5.66 0.51
CA TRP A 15 -14.88 -6.98 -0.08
C TRP A 15 -15.37 -6.86 -1.52
N VAL A 16 -14.64 -7.49 -2.46
CA VAL A 16 -15.07 -7.60 -3.86
C VAL A 16 -15.86 -8.88 -4.06
N ALA A 17 -17.03 -8.76 -4.71
CA ALA A 17 -17.88 -9.91 -5.00
C ALA A 17 -17.22 -10.81 -6.06
N ASP A 18 -17.28 -12.13 -5.86
CA ASP A 18 -16.59 -13.12 -6.71
C ASP A 18 -17.05 -13.14 -8.17
N ASP A 19 -18.27 -12.66 -8.46
CA ASP A 19 -18.89 -12.62 -9.78
C ASP A 19 -18.59 -11.34 -10.57
N LEU A 20 -17.83 -10.42 -9.98
CA LEU A 20 -17.56 -9.12 -10.56
C LEU A 20 -16.32 -9.15 -11.46
N GLU A 21 -16.51 -9.03 -12.78
CA GLU A 21 -15.39 -9.06 -13.76
C GLU A 21 -14.42 -7.87 -13.64
N ASP A 22 -14.91 -6.71 -13.18
CA ASP A 22 -14.10 -5.50 -12.99
C ASP A 22 -14.29 -4.91 -11.59
N TRP A 23 -13.38 -5.27 -10.68
CA TRP A 23 -13.33 -4.80 -9.30
C TRP A 23 -13.35 -3.27 -9.17
N ARG A 24 -12.95 -2.53 -10.21
CA ARG A 24 -12.93 -1.04 -10.19
C ARG A 24 -14.32 -0.45 -10.00
N GLN A 25 -15.38 -1.18 -10.33
CA GLN A 25 -16.76 -0.73 -10.15
C GLN A 25 -17.15 -0.60 -8.66
N GLN A 26 -16.36 -1.15 -7.74
CA GLN A 26 -16.59 -1.06 -6.30
C GLN A 26 -15.70 -0.04 -5.59
N ARG A 27 -15.01 0.81 -6.36
CA ARG A 27 -14.21 1.88 -5.79
C ARG A 27 -15.06 2.88 -4.98
N PRO A 28 -14.49 3.50 -3.93
CA PRO A 28 -13.12 3.30 -3.46
C PRO A 28 -12.98 2.04 -2.60
N LEU A 29 -11.96 1.23 -2.87
CA LEU A 29 -11.76 -0.04 -2.15
C LEU A 29 -11.24 0.14 -0.73
N GLY A 30 -10.53 1.23 -0.45
CA GLY A 30 -9.85 1.41 0.83
C GLY A 30 -8.67 0.44 1.02
N ILE A 31 -7.81 0.77 1.97
CA ILE A 31 -6.75 -0.12 2.44
C ILE A 31 -7.04 -0.45 3.90
N SER A 32 -7.10 -1.74 4.26
CA SER A 32 -7.26 -2.17 5.65
C SER A 32 -5.91 -2.21 6.36
N CYS A 33 -4.91 -2.81 5.70
CA CYS A 33 -3.52 -2.81 6.14
C CYS A 33 -2.54 -2.89 4.96
N ALA A 34 -1.27 -2.66 5.25
CA ALA A 34 -0.17 -2.80 4.31
C ALA A 34 1.11 -3.20 5.04
N ALA A 35 2.08 -3.76 4.31
CA ALA A 35 3.39 -4.06 4.84
C ALA A 35 4.51 -3.87 3.82
N THR A 36 5.70 -3.53 4.30
CA THR A 36 6.94 -3.61 3.53
C THR A 36 7.92 -4.56 4.21
N CYS A 37 8.76 -5.22 3.41
CA CYS A 37 9.83 -6.07 3.89
C CYS A 37 11.08 -5.87 3.03
N THR A 38 12.16 -5.36 3.61
CA THR A 38 13.42 -5.14 2.91
C THR A 38 14.31 -6.39 2.93
N ALA A 39 15.23 -6.51 1.97
CA ALA A 39 16.14 -7.64 1.86
C ALA A 39 17.08 -7.85 3.07
N ASP A 40 17.26 -6.82 3.90
CA ASP A 40 17.98 -6.88 5.19
C ASP A 40 17.07 -7.24 6.38
N GLY A 41 15.80 -7.56 6.13
CA GLY A 41 14.86 -8.08 7.12
C GLY A 41 14.07 -7.03 7.89
N ASN A 42 14.13 -5.75 7.51
CA ASN A 42 13.31 -4.72 8.14
C ASN A 42 11.87 -4.80 7.64
N VAL A 43 10.93 -4.96 8.57
CA VAL A 43 9.50 -5.01 8.29
C VAL A 43 8.84 -3.77 8.88
N VAL A 44 8.01 -3.09 8.10
CA VAL A 44 7.15 -2.00 8.55
C VAL A 44 5.72 -2.33 8.16
N THR A 45 4.78 -2.04 9.05
CA THR A 45 3.35 -2.33 8.85
C THR A 45 2.52 -1.09 9.07
N TRP A 46 1.45 -0.94 8.28
CA TRP A 46 0.46 0.12 8.40
C TRP A 46 -0.91 -0.48 8.58
N CYS A 47 -1.72 0.13 9.44
CA CYS A 47 -3.14 -0.17 9.60
C CYS A 47 -3.86 1.08 10.10
N GLY A 48 -5.17 1.18 9.83
CA GLY A 48 -6.00 2.21 10.44
C GLY A 48 -6.03 2.07 11.96
N ARG A 49 -6.23 3.18 12.68
CA ARG A 49 -6.39 3.17 14.14
C ARG A 49 -7.66 3.88 14.57
N THR A 50 -8.38 3.28 15.51
CA THR A 50 -9.50 3.93 16.20
C THR A 50 -8.96 5.00 17.17
N PRO A 51 -9.81 5.92 17.67
CA PRO A 51 -9.40 6.85 18.73
C PRO A 51 -8.87 6.16 20.00
N ALA A 52 -9.23 4.90 20.24
CA ALA A 52 -8.72 4.08 21.34
C ALA A 52 -7.38 3.39 21.04
N GLY A 53 -6.82 3.59 19.84
CA GLY A 53 -5.52 3.05 19.41
C GLY A 53 -5.56 1.62 18.87
N THR A 54 -6.74 0.98 18.82
CA THR A 54 -6.92 -0.37 18.24
C THR A 54 -6.94 -0.32 16.71
N PRO A 55 -6.66 -1.43 16.00
CA PRO A 55 -6.85 -1.48 14.56
C PRO A 55 -8.27 -1.05 14.15
N ALA A 56 -8.35 -0.24 13.10
CA ALA A 56 -9.59 0.15 12.44
C ALA A 56 -9.72 -0.58 11.10
N ASP A 57 -10.95 -0.67 10.59
CA ASP A 57 -11.26 -1.40 9.35
C ASP A 57 -10.60 -0.80 8.10
N ARG A 58 -10.21 0.48 8.16
CA ARG A 58 -9.62 1.22 7.04
C ARG A 58 -8.55 2.19 7.52
N MET A 59 -7.43 2.25 6.82
CA MET A 59 -6.41 3.29 6.92
C MET A 59 -7.01 4.66 6.57
N ASP A 60 -6.63 5.69 7.32
CA ASP A 60 -6.92 7.06 6.91
C ASP A 60 -5.94 7.52 5.82
N ARG A 61 -6.27 8.66 5.18
CA ARG A 61 -5.44 9.24 4.12
C ARG A 61 -4.03 9.58 4.59
N LEU A 62 -3.86 9.97 5.86
CA LEU A 62 -2.53 10.29 6.40
C LEU A 62 -1.65 9.05 6.44
N THR A 63 -2.18 7.94 6.96
CA THR A 63 -1.50 6.64 7.02
C THR A 63 -1.14 6.15 5.62
N ALA A 64 -2.04 6.32 4.63
CA ALA A 64 -1.74 5.98 3.24
C ALA A 64 -0.59 6.84 2.65
N ARG A 65 -0.53 8.14 2.99
CA ARG A 65 0.58 9.02 2.58
C ARG A 65 1.91 8.65 3.25
N GLU A 66 1.88 8.20 4.50
CA GLU A 66 3.07 7.71 5.19
C GLU A 66 3.67 6.49 4.49
N LEU A 67 2.83 5.58 4.00
CA LEU A 67 3.26 4.45 3.18
C LEU A 67 3.91 4.90 1.86
N VAL A 68 3.29 5.84 1.12
CA VAL A 68 3.89 6.40 -0.12
C VAL A 68 5.26 7.04 0.18
N SER A 69 5.34 7.84 1.25
CA SER A 69 6.59 8.46 1.69
C SER A 69 7.67 7.43 2.01
N HIS A 70 7.30 6.33 2.69
CA HIS A 70 8.21 5.24 3.01
C HIS A 70 8.73 4.52 1.75
N LEU A 71 7.87 4.20 0.78
CA LEU A 71 8.28 3.61 -0.50
C LEU A 71 9.23 4.53 -1.29
N GLY A 72 8.96 5.85 -1.25
CA GLY A 72 9.84 6.86 -1.83
C GLY A 72 11.21 6.93 -1.14
N GLU A 73 11.26 6.84 0.19
CA GLU A 73 12.51 6.76 0.96
C GLU A 73 13.30 5.48 0.63
N LEU A 74 12.64 4.33 0.56
CA LEU A 74 13.29 3.07 0.16
C LEU A 74 13.93 3.21 -1.23
N THR A 75 13.21 3.79 -2.19
CA THR A 75 13.73 4.05 -3.54
C THR A 75 14.95 5.00 -3.50
N ARG A 76 14.87 6.10 -2.74
CA ARG A 76 16.01 7.03 -2.56
C ARG A 76 17.23 6.39 -1.90
N ARG A 77 17.02 5.39 -1.03
CA ARG A 77 18.08 4.57 -0.42
C ARG A 77 18.65 3.50 -1.36
N GLY A 78 18.15 3.40 -2.59
CA GLY A 78 18.63 2.47 -3.60
C GLY A 78 17.95 1.09 -3.58
N PHE A 79 16.82 0.95 -2.88
CA PHE A 79 16.01 -0.26 -2.98
C PHE A 79 15.19 -0.25 -4.27
N THR A 80 15.07 -1.42 -4.89
CA THR A 80 14.08 -1.69 -5.93
C THR A 80 12.83 -2.23 -5.27
N ILE A 81 11.70 -1.54 -5.44
CA ILE A 81 10.41 -2.01 -4.96
C ILE A 81 9.97 -3.22 -5.79
N VAL A 82 9.55 -4.28 -5.12
CA VAL A 82 8.99 -5.49 -5.74
C VAL A 82 7.60 -5.74 -5.15
N THR A 83 6.66 -6.06 -6.02
CA THR A 83 5.25 -6.28 -5.67
C THR A 83 4.65 -7.26 -6.66
N TRP A 84 3.60 -7.97 -6.25
CA TRP A 84 2.86 -8.85 -7.14
C TRP A 84 1.69 -8.07 -7.74
N ASN A 85 1.77 -7.75 -9.03
CA ASN A 85 0.75 -6.97 -9.76
C ASN A 85 0.53 -5.53 -9.25
N GLY A 86 1.45 -4.95 -8.47
CA GLY A 86 1.26 -3.58 -7.96
C GLY A 86 1.10 -2.47 -8.99
N LEU A 87 1.64 -2.64 -10.20
CA LEU A 87 1.38 -1.69 -11.31
C LEU A 87 -0.06 -1.75 -11.83
N GLY A 88 -0.74 -2.90 -11.67
CA GLY A 88 -2.12 -3.10 -12.08
C GLY A 88 -3.15 -2.97 -10.94
N PHE A 89 -2.69 -2.84 -9.69
CA PHE A 89 -3.53 -2.90 -8.50
C PHE A 89 -3.04 -1.98 -7.36
N ASP A 90 -1.97 -2.35 -6.66
CA ASP A 90 -1.56 -1.72 -5.41
C ASP A 90 -1.31 -0.22 -5.53
N PHE A 91 -0.53 0.21 -6.52
CA PHE A 91 -0.22 1.63 -6.71
C PHE A 91 -1.44 2.44 -7.16
N ASP A 92 -2.37 1.84 -7.90
CA ASP A 92 -3.61 2.45 -8.35
C ASP A 92 -4.56 2.72 -7.15
N ILE A 93 -4.67 1.76 -6.23
CA ILE A 93 -5.43 1.93 -4.97
C ILE A 93 -4.70 2.90 -4.03
N LEU A 94 -3.38 2.76 -3.87
CA LEU A 94 -2.59 3.62 -3.00
C LEU A 94 -2.63 5.08 -3.47
N ALA A 95 -2.61 5.33 -4.78
CA ALA A 95 -2.79 6.66 -5.36
C ALA A 95 -4.14 7.28 -4.99
N GLU A 96 -5.25 6.51 -5.10
CA GLU A 96 -6.60 6.96 -4.74
C GLU A 96 -6.71 7.28 -3.25
N GLU A 97 -6.24 6.38 -2.38
CA GLU A 97 -6.39 6.50 -0.92
C GLU A 97 -5.48 7.58 -0.32
N SER A 98 -4.26 7.75 -0.85
CA SER A 98 -3.32 8.79 -0.42
C SER A 98 -3.60 10.16 -1.05
N GLY A 99 -4.19 10.18 -2.25
CA GLY A 99 -4.32 11.36 -3.10
C GLY A 99 -2.99 11.82 -3.73
N LEU A 100 -2.01 10.91 -3.88
CA LEU A 100 -0.66 11.15 -4.39
C LEU A 100 -0.43 10.42 -5.72
N LEU A 101 -1.16 10.80 -6.75
CA LEU A 101 -1.15 10.11 -8.04
C LEU A 101 0.23 10.14 -8.72
N ASP A 102 0.96 11.25 -8.64
CA ASP A 102 2.24 11.40 -9.34
C ASP A 102 3.37 10.61 -8.66
N GLU A 103 3.30 10.44 -7.35
CA GLU A 103 4.26 9.65 -6.57
C GLU A 103 4.04 8.14 -6.71
N CYS A 104 2.85 7.70 -7.13
CA CYS A 104 2.49 6.30 -7.33
C CYS A 104 2.62 5.83 -8.79
N ARG A 105 3.17 6.65 -9.69
CA ARG A 105 3.35 6.35 -11.12
C ARG A 105 4.74 5.81 -11.47
#